data_AF-A0A5C4WRT0-F1
#
_entry.id   AF-A0A5C4WRT0-F1
#
_cell.length_a   1.000
_cell.length_b   1.000
_cell.length_c   1.000
_cell.angle_alpha   90.00
_cell.angle_beta   90.00
_cell.angle_gamma   90.00
#
_symmetry.space_group_name_H-M   'P 1'
#
loop_
_entity.id
_entity.type
_entity.pdbx_description
1 polymer ?
#
loop_
_entity_poly.entity_id
_entity_poly.type
_entity_poly.pdbx_seq_one_letter_code
_entity_poly.pdbx_strand_id
1 'polypeptide(L)'
;MTSANDFLMAGGTTSAKFATPGTTVSGTICRQPEVQQQRDFTSGKPKTWDNGDPMMQLQVVLATDERDQEIPDDDGERAIYVKGAMKKAVQDAVRKSGAKGLEIGGTLTVTYTGDGTPSQRGMNAPKLYSAAYVPPAAKTANDVLNTPDPDQPAAPAAQNAAPNAEALAAAGLTPEQIAAILQNAK
;
A
#
# COMPACT_ATOMS: atom_id res chain seq x y z
N MET A 1 -8.67 13.55 -0.32
CA MET A 1 -8.36 14.70 -1.21
C MET A 1 -7.39 14.18 -2.24
N THR A 2 -7.81 14.12 -3.49
CA THR A 2 -6.96 13.77 -4.64
C THR A 2 -5.79 14.75 -4.69
N SER A 3 -4.54 14.25 -4.75
CA SER A 3 -3.37 15.13 -4.86
C SER A 3 -3.33 15.77 -6.26
N ALA A 4 -2.70 16.93 -6.39
CA ALA A 4 -2.53 17.57 -7.71
C ALA A 4 -1.79 16.66 -8.70
N ASN A 5 -0.86 15.84 -8.21
CA ASN A 5 -0.14 14.87 -9.03
C ASN A 5 -1.04 13.70 -9.47
N ASP A 6 -1.94 13.23 -8.60
CA ASP A 6 -2.94 12.21 -8.93
C ASP A 6 -3.93 12.74 -9.99
N PHE A 7 -4.29 14.03 -9.93
CA PHE A 7 -5.12 14.69 -10.94
C PHE A 7 -4.42 14.82 -12.30
N LEU A 8 -3.14 15.20 -12.32
CA LEU A 8 -2.36 15.34 -13.56
C LEU A 8 -2.08 13.99 -14.22
N MET A 9 -1.89 12.94 -13.42
CA MET A 9 -1.60 11.58 -13.86
C MET A 9 -2.83 10.68 -13.86
N ALA A 10 -4.04 11.26 -13.86
CA ALA A 10 -5.31 10.53 -13.82
C ALA A 10 -5.60 9.81 -15.15
N GLY A 11 -4.80 8.81 -15.49
CA GLY A 11 -5.23 7.68 -16.30
C GLY A 11 -6.14 6.80 -15.44
N GLY A 12 -7.26 6.35 -15.99
CA GLY A 12 -8.21 5.52 -15.24
C GLY A 12 -7.56 4.20 -14.82
N THR A 13 -7.44 3.94 -13.51
CA THR A 13 -6.92 2.66 -13.02
C THR A 13 -7.80 1.51 -13.49
N THR A 14 -7.22 0.54 -14.19
CA THR A 14 -7.91 -0.67 -14.65
C THR A 14 -8.60 -1.38 -13.49
N SER A 15 -9.88 -1.71 -13.67
CA SER A 15 -10.65 -2.41 -12.64
C SER A 15 -10.25 -3.89 -12.56
N ALA A 16 -10.11 -4.41 -11.35
CA ALA A 16 -9.92 -5.84 -11.12
C ALA A 16 -11.15 -6.65 -11.57
N LYS A 17 -10.93 -7.76 -12.27
CA LYS A 17 -12.01 -8.62 -12.81
C LYS A 17 -12.08 -9.93 -12.03
N PHE A 18 -13.29 -10.29 -11.58
CA PHE A 18 -13.58 -11.57 -10.93
C PHE A 18 -14.55 -12.37 -11.82
N ALA A 19 -14.02 -12.95 -12.89
CA ALA A 19 -14.84 -13.58 -13.94
C ALA A 19 -15.43 -14.92 -13.50
N THR A 20 -14.61 -15.79 -12.88
CA THR A 20 -14.98 -17.16 -12.52
C THR A 20 -14.69 -17.47 -11.06
N PRO A 21 -15.47 -18.32 -10.38
CA PRO A 21 -15.13 -18.78 -9.04
C PRO A 21 -13.71 -19.36 -9.02
N GLY A 22 -12.93 -19.00 -8.01
CA GLY A 22 -11.50 -19.28 -7.91
C GLY A 22 -10.59 -18.13 -8.36
N THR A 23 -11.09 -17.15 -9.14
CA THR A 23 -10.28 -15.97 -9.50
C THR A 23 -9.84 -15.23 -8.24
N THR A 24 -8.54 -15.03 -8.12
CA THR A 24 -7.89 -14.35 -7.00
C THR A 24 -7.12 -13.16 -7.52
N VAL A 25 -7.35 -11.99 -6.92
CA VAL A 25 -6.59 -10.77 -7.17
C VAL A 25 -5.83 -10.45 -5.90
N SER A 26 -4.51 -10.32 -6.01
CA SER A 26 -3.63 -10.04 -4.89
C SER A 26 -2.66 -8.93 -5.26
N GLY A 27 -2.43 -8.02 -4.33
CA GLY A 27 -1.48 -6.93 -4.54
C GLY A 27 -1.27 -6.07 -3.31
N THR A 28 -0.29 -5.19 -3.40
CA THR A 28 0.02 -4.22 -2.34
C THR A 28 -0.82 -2.96 -2.55
N ILE A 29 -1.44 -2.46 -1.50
CA ILE A 29 -2.20 -1.21 -1.54
C ILE A 29 -1.22 -0.06 -1.81
N CYS A 30 -1.28 0.52 -3.01
CA CYS A 30 -0.35 1.57 -3.44
C CYS A 30 -0.93 2.98 -3.28
N ARG A 31 -2.27 3.12 -3.25
CA ARG A 31 -2.95 4.40 -3.01
C ARG A 31 -3.83 4.32 -1.76
N GLN A 32 -4.10 5.48 -1.16
CA GLN A 32 -4.99 5.57 0.00
C GLN A 32 -6.38 5.02 -0.38
N PRO A 33 -6.96 4.08 0.37
CA PRO A 33 -8.33 3.62 0.13
C PRO A 33 -9.34 4.77 0.27
N GLU A 34 -10.20 4.93 -0.73
CA GLU A 34 -11.16 6.04 -0.80
C GLU A 34 -12.61 5.56 -0.86
N VAL A 35 -13.46 6.14 -0.02
CA VAL A 35 -14.90 5.89 -0.06
C VAL A 35 -15.52 6.86 -1.06
N GLN A 36 -16.19 6.32 -2.09
CA GLN A 36 -16.82 7.10 -3.14
C GLN A 36 -18.24 6.60 -3.44
N GLN A 37 -19.04 7.43 -4.09
CA GLN A 37 -20.34 7.01 -4.58
C GLN A 37 -20.18 6.05 -5.77
N GLN A 38 -20.97 4.99 -5.79
CA GLN A 38 -21.07 4.08 -6.92
C GLN A 38 -21.55 4.83 -8.16
N ARG A 39 -21.01 4.48 -9.31
CA ARG A 39 -21.47 4.96 -10.61
C ARG A 39 -21.99 3.80 -11.43
N ASP A 40 -22.99 4.09 -12.26
CA ASP A 40 -23.46 3.15 -13.26
C ASP A 40 -22.38 2.95 -14.33
N PHE A 41 -22.09 1.69 -14.68
CA PHE A 41 -20.99 1.37 -15.59
C PHE A 41 -21.26 1.83 -17.02
N THR A 42 -22.54 1.82 -17.44
CA THR A 42 -22.94 2.17 -18.80
C THR A 42 -23.11 3.68 -18.97
N SER A 43 -23.73 4.33 -18.00
CA SER A 43 -24.10 5.75 -18.08
C SER A 43 -23.17 6.70 -17.31
N GLY A 44 -22.29 6.20 -16.45
CA GLY A 44 -21.38 7.00 -15.62
C GLY A 44 -22.06 7.80 -14.50
N LYS A 45 -23.39 7.71 -14.38
CA LYS A 45 -24.19 8.48 -13.43
C LYS A 45 -24.04 7.95 -12.01
N PRO A 46 -24.02 8.82 -10.97
CA PRO A 46 -24.00 8.36 -9.59
C PRO A 46 -25.25 7.54 -9.25
N LYS A 47 -25.07 6.46 -8.49
CA LYS A 47 -26.16 5.58 -8.06
C LYS A 47 -26.70 6.01 -6.70
N THR A 48 -28.02 5.99 -6.58
CA THR A 48 -28.77 6.24 -5.36
C THR A 48 -29.68 5.06 -5.06
N TRP A 49 -29.96 4.83 -3.79
CA TRP A 49 -31.03 3.93 -3.35
C TRP A 49 -32.41 4.55 -3.63
N ASP A 50 -33.48 3.75 -3.53
CA ASP A 50 -34.85 4.22 -3.78
C ASP A 50 -35.29 5.35 -2.82
N ASN A 51 -34.66 5.45 -1.65
CA ASN A 51 -34.88 6.51 -0.67
C ASN A 51 -34.08 7.79 -0.95
N GLY A 52 -33.28 7.83 -2.02
CA GLY A 52 -32.44 8.97 -2.40
C GLY A 52 -31.02 8.97 -1.84
N ASP A 53 -30.67 8.06 -0.92
CA ASP A 53 -29.33 8.02 -0.34
C ASP A 53 -28.27 7.55 -1.35
N PRO A 54 -27.04 8.10 -1.32
CA PRO A 54 -25.98 7.68 -2.21
C PRO A 54 -25.53 6.25 -1.90
N MET A 55 -25.43 5.42 -2.95
CA MET A 55 -24.84 4.09 -2.81
C MET A 55 -23.32 4.23 -2.71
N MET A 56 -22.73 4.01 -1.54
CA MET A 56 -21.28 4.11 -1.35
C MET A 56 -20.53 2.82 -1.70
N GLN A 57 -19.27 2.93 -2.10
CA GLN A 57 -18.30 1.84 -2.28
C GLN A 57 -16.91 2.31 -1.85
N LEU A 58 -16.04 1.37 -1.48
CA LEU A 58 -14.64 1.64 -1.18
C LEU A 58 -13.78 1.25 -2.39
N GLN A 59 -13.03 2.20 -2.95
CA GLN A 59 -12.02 1.92 -3.96
C GLN A 59 -10.69 1.63 -3.26
N VAL A 60 -10.11 0.48 -3.59
CA VAL A 60 -8.77 0.07 -3.15
C VAL A 60 -7.93 -0.14 -4.40
N VAL A 61 -6.86 0.64 -4.56
CA VAL A 61 -5.93 0.46 -5.68
C VAL A 61 -4.77 -0.41 -5.21
N LEU A 62 -4.58 -1.53 -5.89
CA LEU A 62 -3.52 -2.49 -5.64
C LEU A 62 -2.48 -2.42 -6.76
N ALA A 63 -1.20 -2.38 -6.41
CA ALA A 63 -0.14 -2.79 -7.30
C ALA A 63 -0.15 -4.33 -7.38
N THR A 64 -0.49 -4.85 -8.56
CA THR A 64 -0.53 -6.29 -8.86
C THR A 64 0.57 -6.64 -9.85
N ASP A 65 0.90 -7.93 -9.94
CA ASP A 65 1.84 -8.44 -10.95
C ASP A 65 1.16 -8.67 -12.32
N GLU A 66 -0.17 -8.57 -12.37
CA GLU A 66 -1.00 -8.75 -13.56
C GLU A 66 -0.88 -7.53 -14.50
N ARG A 67 0.27 -7.37 -15.15
CA ARG A 67 0.46 -6.40 -16.24
C ARG A 67 -0.07 -6.97 -17.55
N ASP A 68 -0.93 -6.20 -18.21
CA ASP A 68 -1.46 -6.52 -19.52
C ASP A 68 -0.62 -5.81 -20.58
N GLN A 69 0.15 -6.57 -21.37
CA GLN A 69 1.04 -6.04 -22.40
C GLN A 69 0.28 -5.44 -23.60
N GLU A 70 -1.01 -5.74 -23.74
CA GLU A 70 -1.86 -5.23 -24.81
C GLU A 70 -2.44 -3.85 -24.48
N ILE A 71 -2.34 -3.42 -23.21
CA ILE A 71 -2.78 -2.10 -22.75
C ILE A 71 -1.54 -1.19 -22.68
N PRO A 72 -1.39 -0.23 -23.62
CA PRO A 72 -0.33 0.78 -23.49
C PRO A 72 -0.50 1.53 -22.17
N ASP A 73 0.61 1.71 -21.44
CA ASP A 73 0.68 2.36 -20.14
C ASP A 73 -0.01 1.60 -18.97
N ASP A 74 -0.12 0.26 -19.05
CA ASP A 74 -0.54 -0.51 -17.88
C ASP A 74 0.53 -0.53 -16.78
N ASP A 75 0.33 0.34 -15.79
CA ASP A 75 1.19 0.48 -14.61
C ASP A 75 1.20 -0.76 -13.71
N GLY A 76 0.38 -1.78 -13.99
CA GLY A 76 0.19 -2.95 -13.13
C GLY A 76 -0.68 -2.64 -11.91
N GLU A 77 -1.41 -1.52 -11.94
CA GLU A 77 -2.35 -1.17 -10.89
C GLU A 77 -3.75 -1.70 -11.21
N ARG A 78 -4.43 -2.21 -10.19
CA ARG A 78 -5.82 -2.69 -10.29
C ARG A 78 -6.67 -2.08 -9.20
N ALA A 79 -7.78 -1.46 -9.60
CA ALA A 79 -8.79 -0.96 -8.67
C ALA A 79 -9.79 -2.07 -8.29
N ILE A 80 -9.87 -2.39 -7.01
CA ILE A 80 -10.92 -3.21 -6.42
C ILE A 80 -12.00 -2.30 -5.83
N TYR A 81 -13.23 -2.45 -6.29
CA TYR A 81 -14.39 -1.74 -5.75
C TYR A 81 -15.12 -2.61 -4.73
N VAL A 82 -14.82 -2.38 -3.45
CA VAL A 82 -15.32 -3.14 -2.32
C VAL A 82 -16.71 -2.65 -1.91
N LYS A 83 -17.71 -3.53 -2.07
CA LYS A 83 -19.12 -3.32 -1.70
C LYS A 83 -19.82 -4.64 -1.38
N GLY A 84 -21.02 -4.59 -0.80
CA GLY A 84 -21.85 -5.77 -0.54
C GLY A 84 -21.11 -6.89 0.21
N ALA A 85 -21.17 -8.12 -0.32
CA ALA A 85 -20.51 -9.29 0.25
C ALA A 85 -18.97 -9.14 0.35
N MET A 86 -18.34 -8.47 -0.61
CA MET A 86 -16.89 -8.23 -0.60
C MET A 86 -16.48 -7.33 0.56
N LYS A 87 -17.31 -6.32 0.90
CA LYS A 87 -17.06 -5.47 2.08
C LYS A 87 -16.96 -6.29 3.36
N LYS A 88 -17.87 -7.25 3.54
CA LYS A 88 -17.85 -8.14 4.70
C LYS A 88 -16.58 -9.00 4.73
N ALA A 89 -16.22 -9.61 3.60
CA ALA A 89 -15.00 -10.42 3.49
C ALA A 89 -13.73 -9.62 3.84
N VAL A 90 -13.59 -8.41 3.28
CA VAL A 90 -12.44 -7.53 3.55
C VAL A 90 -12.44 -7.06 5.00
N GLN A 91 -13.59 -6.70 5.56
CA GLN A 91 -13.70 -6.29 6.95
C GLN A 91 -13.29 -7.42 7.91
N ASP A 92 -13.71 -8.65 7.64
CA ASP A 92 -13.30 -9.82 8.42
C ASP A 92 -11.81 -10.12 8.26
N ALA A 93 -11.24 -9.91 7.07
CA ALA A 93 -9.79 -10.04 6.83
C ALA A 93 -8.97 -9.03 7.64
N VAL A 94 -9.36 -7.75 7.63
CA VAL A 94 -8.71 -6.68 8.40
C VAL A 94 -8.81 -6.94 9.90
N ARG A 95 -9.98 -7.40 10.38
CA ARG A 95 -10.15 -7.79 11.79
C ARG A 95 -9.24 -8.94 12.18
N LYS A 96 -9.14 -9.98 11.35
CA LYS A 96 -8.27 -11.14 11.58
C LYS A 96 -6.79 -10.76 11.60
N SER A 97 -6.39 -9.74 10.84
CA SER A 97 -5.01 -9.26 10.83
C SER A 97 -4.67 -8.37 12.04
N GLY A 98 -5.66 -7.97 12.85
CA GLY A 98 -5.48 -7.05 13.98
C GLY A 98 -5.26 -5.58 13.56
N ALA A 99 -5.38 -5.26 12.27
CA ALA A 99 -5.20 -3.89 11.80
C ALA A 99 -6.45 -3.04 12.06
N LYS A 100 -6.26 -1.72 12.17
CA LYS A 100 -7.38 -0.78 12.33
C LYS A 100 -8.12 -0.50 11.02
N GLY A 101 -7.50 -0.79 9.89
CA GLY A 101 -8.02 -0.51 8.56
C GLY A 101 -7.08 -1.02 7.47
N LEU A 102 -7.44 -0.70 6.23
CA LEU A 102 -6.56 -0.90 5.08
C LEU A 102 -5.57 0.27 5.00
N GLU A 103 -4.28 -0.05 4.91
CA GLU A 103 -3.19 0.92 4.92
C GLU A 103 -2.33 0.76 3.65
N ILE A 104 -1.75 1.87 3.18
CA ILE A 104 -0.78 1.85 2.08
C ILE A 104 0.41 0.96 2.49
N GLY A 105 0.85 0.10 1.57
CA GLY A 105 1.89 -0.90 1.81
C GLY A 105 1.36 -2.23 2.38
N GLY A 106 0.09 -2.28 2.81
CA GLY A 106 -0.55 -3.54 3.18
C GLY A 106 -0.83 -4.41 1.95
N THR A 107 -0.79 -5.73 2.11
CA THR A 107 -1.14 -6.67 1.04
C THR A 107 -2.58 -7.12 1.21
N LEU A 108 -3.39 -6.92 0.18
CA LEU A 108 -4.78 -7.37 0.13
C LEU A 108 -4.91 -8.47 -0.94
N THR A 109 -5.51 -9.59 -0.54
CA THR A 109 -5.84 -10.70 -1.42
C THR A 109 -7.35 -10.91 -1.37
N VAL A 110 -8.02 -10.91 -2.51
CA VAL A 110 -9.46 -11.14 -2.63
C VAL A 110 -9.68 -12.30 -3.61
N THR A 111 -10.48 -13.28 -3.20
CA THR A 111 -10.84 -14.44 -4.01
C THR A 111 -12.34 -14.48 -4.18
N TYR A 112 -12.81 -14.60 -5.42
CA TYR A 112 -14.21 -14.89 -5.73
C TYR A 112 -14.48 -16.37 -5.49
N THR A 113 -15.33 -16.71 -4.52
CA THR A 113 -15.52 -18.10 -4.07
C THR A 113 -16.69 -18.81 -4.74
N GLY A 114 -17.58 -18.07 -5.40
CA GLY A 114 -18.78 -18.61 -6.03
C GLY A 114 -19.98 -17.67 -5.88
N ASP A 115 -21.11 -18.08 -6.45
CA ASP A 115 -22.36 -17.34 -6.33
C ASP A 115 -23.18 -17.83 -5.13
N GLY A 116 -23.84 -16.91 -4.45
CA GLY A 116 -24.76 -17.20 -3.35
C GLY A 116 -26.19 -17.48 -3.84
N THR A 117 -27.11 -17.66 -2.90
CA THR A 117 -28.52 -17.83 -3.24
C THR A 117 -29.15 -16.48 -3.61
N PRO A 118 -29.86 -16.37 -4.75
CA PRO A 118 -30.64 -15.17 -5.08
C PRO A 118 -31.64 -14.86 -3.97
N SER A 119 -31.73 -13.60 -3.56
CA SER A 119 -32.68 -13.19 -2.51
C SER A 119 -34.14 -13.30 -2.96
N GLN A 120 -34.40 -13.26 -4.27
CA GLN A 120 -35.73 -13.43 -4.87
C GLN A 120 -35.61 -14.14 -6.23
N ARG A 121 -36.69 -14.84 -6.64
CA ARG A 121 -36.77 -15.49 -7.95
C ARG A 121 -36.64 -14.44 -9.06
N GLY A 122 -35.66 -14.61 -9.95
CA GLY A 122 -35.36 -13.68 -11.04
C GLY A 122 -34.29 -12.62 -10.73
N MET A 123 -33.80 -12.56 -9.49
CA MET A 123 -32.63 -11.73 -9.14
C MET A 123 -31.33 -12.48 -9.47
N ASN A 124 -30.29 -11.72 -9.82
CA ASN A 124 -28.95 -12.29 -9.97
C ASN A 124 -28.42 -12.76 -8.61
N ALA A 125 -27.83 -13.94 -8.61
CA ALA A 125 -27.12 -14.47 -7.46
C ALA A 125 -25.97 -13.51 -7.05
N PRO A 126 -25.83 -13.17 -5.77
CA PRO A 126 -24.74 -12.30 -5.33
C PRO A 126 -23.41 -13.08 -5.36
N LYS A 127 -22.37 -12.46 -5.91
CA LYS A 127 -21.01 -13.00 -5.82
C LYS A 127 -20.54 -13.04 -4.37
N LEU A 128 -19.97 -14.17 -3.96
CA LEU A 128 -19.36 -14.39 -2.65
C LEU A 128 -17.85 -14.28 -2.73
N TYR A 129 -17.23 -13.77 -1.67
CA TYR A 129 -15.79 -13.50 -1.65
C TYR A 129 -15.17 -13.99 -0.35
N SER A 130 -13.92 -14.43 -0.44
CA SER A 130 -12.99 -14.54 0.67
C SER A 130 -11.92 -13.47 0.53
N ALA A 131 -11.39 -12.98 1.65
CA ALA A 131 -10.29 -12.03 1.63
C ALA A 131 -9.27 -12.35 2.72
N ALA A 132 -8.02 -12.01 2.43
CA ALA A 132 -6.92 -11.98 3.38
C ALA A 132 -6.26 -10.61 3.33
N TYR A 133 -5.82 -10.12 4.48
CA TYR A 133 -5.12 -8.85 4.59
C TYR A 133 -3.90 -9.02 5.49
N VAL A 134 -2.77 -8.53 5.02
CA VAL A 134 -1.52 -8.44 5.77
C VAL A 134 -1.18 -6.95 5.87
N PRO A 135 -1.15 -6.35 7.09
CA PRO A 135 -0.78 -4.95 7.24
C PRO A 135 0.66 -4.72 6.75
N PRO A 136 1.02 -3.48 6.36
CA PRO A 136 2.40 -3.16 6.10
C PRO A 136 3.24 -3.51 7.33
N ALA A 137 4.48 -3.98 7.12
CA ALA A 137 5.42 -4.08 8.22
C ALA A 137 5.46 -2.71 8.91
N ALA A 138 5.19 -2.68 10.22
CA ALA A 138 5.22 -1.43 10.96
C ALA A 138 6.53 -0.73 10.62
N LYS A 139 6.47 0.54 10.16
CA LYS A 139 7.66 1.38 10.17
C LYS A 139 8.11 1.39 11.61
N THR A 140 9.12 0.58 11.91
CA THR A 140 9.68 0.46 13.26
C THR A 140 9.94 1.88 13.72
N ALA A 141 9.47 2.22 14.92
CA ALA A 141 9.68 3.49 15.58
C ALA A 141 11.16 3.75 15.94
N ASN A 142 12.09 3.34 15.09
CA ASN A 142 13.51 3.66 15.15
C ASN A 142 13.83 5.04 14.55
N ASP A 143 12.86 5.73 13.95
CA ASP A 143 13.05 7.11 13.45
C ASP A 143 12.74 8.18 14.50
N VAL A 144 12.12 7.82 15.64
CA VAL A 144 11.84 8.75 16.75
C VAL A 144 12.93 8.78 17.81
N LEU A 145 13.79 7.75 17.90
CA LEU A 145 14.92 7.75 18.84
C LEU A 145 16.20 8.37 18.29
N ASN A 146 16.20 8.83 17.02
CA ASN A 146 17.31 9.57 16.43
C ASN A 146 16.91 11.00 16.09
N THR A 147 16.11 11.61 16.97
CA THR A 147 15.98 13.08 17.01
C THR A 147 17.12 13.58 17.89
N PRO A 148 18.15 14.27 17.36
CA PRO A 148 19.05 15.02 18.23
C PRO A 148 18.22 16.11 18.94
N ASP A 149 18.21 16.05 20.28
CA ASP A 149 17.64 17.11 21.13
C ASP A 149 18.12 18.51 20.68
N PRO A 150 17.22 19.49 20.51
CA PRO A 150 17.59 20.85 20.12
C PRO A 150 18.01 21.73 21.32
N ASP A 151 18.82 21.19 22.24
CA ASP A 151 19.35 21.96 23.39
C ASP A 151 20.82 21.62 23.68
N GLN A 152 21.61 21.39 22.63
CA GLN A 152 23.06 21.41 22.75
C GLN A 152 23.59 22.78 22.28
N PRO A 153 24.13 23.62 23.19
CA PRO A 153 24.69 24.90 22.81
C PRO A 153 25.82 24.71 21.78
N ALA A 154 25.69 25.42 20.66
CA ALA A 154 26.63 25.39 19.55
C ALA A 154 28.02 25.88 20.02
N ALA A 155 28.97 24.94 20.11
CA ALA A 155 30.38 25.27 20.20
C ALA A 155 30.92 25.64 18.80
N PRO A 156 31.76 26.68 18.68
CA PRO A 156 32.21 27.21 17.40
C PRO A 156 33.09 26.22 16.63
N ALA A 157 32.90 26.19 15.32
CA ALA A 157 33.67 25.39 14.37
C ALA A 157 35.17 25.70 14.46
N ALA A 158 35.97 24.69 14.81
CA ALA A 158 37.41 24.69 14.60
C ALA A 158 37.72 23.90 13.32
N GLN A 159 38.09 24.64 12.28
CA GLN A 159 38.76 24.13 11.09
C GLN A 159 40.14 23.56 11.49
N ASN A 160 40.54 22.49 10.78
CA ASN A 160 41.86 21.84 10.77
C ASN A 160 42.29 21.03 12.00
N ALA A 161 42.27 19.69 11.87
CA ALA A 161 43.27 18.81 12.47
C ALA A 161 43.35 17.47 11.70
N ALA A 162 44.59 17.02 11.45
CA ALA A 162 44.97 15.77 10.80
C ALA A 162 44.33 14.51 11.43
N PRO A 163 44.26 13.37 10.70
CA PRO A 163 43.73 12.13 11.25
C PRO A 163 44.63 11.63 12.40
N ASN A 164 44.12 11.69 13.62
CA ASN A 164 44.76 11.17 14.81
C ASN A 164 44.50 9.64 14.93
N ALA A 165 45.56 8.92 15.30
CA ALA A 165 45.62 7.46 15.38
C ALA A 165 44.62 6.84 16.39
N GLU A 166 43.95 7.65 17.20
CA GLU A 166 42.96 7.22 18.18
C GLU A 166 41.63 6.78 17.53
N ALA A 167 41.32 7.25 16.31
CA ALA A 167 40.09 6.87 15.61
C ALA A 167 40.14 5.44 15.02
N LEU A 168 41.33 4.92 14.67
CA LEU A 168 41.45 3.56 14.11
C LEU A 168 41.43 2.45 15.18
N ALA A 169 41.80 2.75 16.43
CA ALA A 169 41.74 1.79 17.53
C ALA A 169 40.29 1.44 17.92
N ALA A 170 39.35 2.37 17.75
CA ALA A 170 37.92 2.15 17.98
C ALA A 170 37.24 1.27 16.91
N ALA A 171 37.92 1.01 15.78
CA ALA A 171 37.40 0.22 14.67
C ALA A 171 37.81 -1.28 14.72
N GLY A 172 38.45 -1.74 15.81
CA GLY A 172 38.79 -3.15 15.99
C GLY A 172 39.92 -3.68 15.09
N LEU A 173 40.73 -2.78 14.54
CA LEU A 173 41.86 -3.11 13.67
C LEU A 173 43.11 -3.45 14.49
N THR A 174 43.84 -4.49 14.08
CA THR A 174 45.07 -4.90 14.78
C THR A 174 46.21 -3.91 14.52
N PRO A 175 47.20 -3.80 15.44
CA PRO A 175 48.34 -2.89 15.28
C PRO A 175 49.10 -3.07 13.95
N GLU A 176 49.12 -4.30 13.42
CA GLU A 176 49.75 -4.63 12.14
C GLU A 176 48.99 -4.07 10.92
N GLN A 177 47.65 -3.99 10.98
CA GLN A 177 46.84 -3.42 9.90
C GLN A 177 46.95 -1.89 9.83
N ILE A 178 47.15 -1.23 10.98
CA ILE A 178 47.35 0.22 11.06
C ILE A 178 48.69 0.61 10.42
N ALA A 179 49.74 -0.20 10.61
CA ALA A 179 51.05 0.03 10.01
C ALA A 179 51.04 -0.09 8.47
N ALA A 180 50.23 -1.01 7.92
CA ALA A 180 50.09 -1.19 6.48
C ALA A 180 49.40 -0.01 5.78
N ILE A 181 48.41 0.62 6.43
CA ILE A 181 47.68 1.77 5.88
C ILE A 181 48.60 3.01 5.83
N LEU A 182 49.49 3.18 6.81
CA LEU A 182 50.43 4.30 6.88
C LEU A 182 51.59 4.21 5.87
N GLN A 183 51.96 3.01 5.40
CA GLN A 183 53.04 2.84 4.43
C GLN A 183 52.62 3.11 2.98
N ASN A 184 51.34 2.96 2.65
CA ASN A 184 50.82 3.19 1.29
C ASN A 184 50.47 4.66 0.98
N ALA A 185 50.74 5.57 1.92
CA ALA A 185 50.44 7.00 1.80
C ALA A 185 51.66 7.84 1.32
N LYS A 186 52.64 7.22 0.66
CA LYS A 186 53.78 7.89 0.02
C LYS A 186 53.80 7.67 -1.49
#